data_AF-A0A0L8K2J7-F1
#
_entry.id   AF-A0A0L8K2J7-F1
#
_cell.length_a   1.000
_cell.length_b   1.000
_cell.length_c   1.000
_cell.angle_alpha   90.00
_cell.angle_beta   90.00
_cell.angle_gamma   90.00
#
_symmetry.space_group_name_H-M   'P 1'
#
loop_
_entity.id
_entity.type
_entity.pdbx_description
1 polymer ?
#
loop_
_entity_poly.entity_id
_entity_poly.type
_entity_poly.pdbx_seq_one_letter_code
_entity_poly.pdbx_strand_id
1 'polypeptide(L)'
;MRPVTLYRLSRRSGTDRTGHHRPERLTVHTARGCIGAARKGVDTVHVYETTDRDGNSLHIAHVHQSFSYWNSGAFITEIYVIPTDALTDL
;
A
#
# COMPACT_ATOMS: atom_id res chain seq x y z
N MET A 1 12.64 -8.96 13.04
CA MET A 1 11.42 -8.51 12.35
C MET A 1 11.69 -8.26 10.86
N ARG A 2 10.91 -8.85 9.94
CA ARG A 2 11.03 -8.59 8.49
C ARG A 2 10.40 -7.22 8.14
N PRO A 3 11.03 -6.39 7.28
CA PRO A 3 10.46 -5.10 6.89
C PRO A 3 9.24 -5.27 5.98
N VAL A 4 8.30 -4.33 6.05
CA VAL A 4 7.18 -4.23 5.12
C VAL A 4 7.70 -3.73 3.77
N THR A 5 7.20 -4.29 2.67
CA THR A 5 7.52 -3.78 1.33
C THR A 5 6.35 -2.98 0.78
N LEU A 6 6.61 -1.74 0.38
CA LEU A 6 5.64 -0.88 -0.30
C LEU A 6 5.92 -0.87 -1.80
N TYR A 7 4.89 -1.18 -2.58
CA TYR A 7 4.86 -0.93 -4.02
C TYR A 7 3.89 0.23 -4.29
N ARG A 8 4.32 1.21 -5.08
CA ARG A 8 3.49 2.37 -5.42
C ARG A 8 3.35 2.49 -6.93
N LEU A 9 2.10 2.63 -7.36
CA LEU A 9 1.69 2.96 -8.71
C LEU A 9 0.93 4.27 -8.69
N SER A 10 1.29 5.19 -9.58
CA SER A 10 0.58 6.46 -9.77
C SER A 10 0.03 6.52 -11.19
N ARG A 11 -1.18 7.04 -11.35
CA ARG A 11 -1.73 7.39 -12.66
C ARG A 11 -2.23 8.82 -12.63
N ARG A 12 -1.79 9.62 -13.60
CA ARG A 12 -2.26 10.98 -13.80
C ARG A 12 -3.40 10.98 -14.82
N SER A 13 -4.51 11.63 -14.48
CA SER A 13 -5.63 11.80 -15.41
C SER A 13 -5.23 12.60 -16.65
N GLY A 14 -5.78 12.24 -17.79
CA GLY A 14 -5.40 12.77 -19.11
C GLY A 14 -4.17 12.10 -19.72
N THR A 15 -3.59 11.10 -19.05
CA THR A 15 -2.53 10.26 -19.60
C THR A 15 -2.81 8.78 -19.32
N ASP A 16 -2.58 7.92 -20.31
CA ASP A 16 -2.62 6.47 -20.13
C ASP A 16 -1.29 5.92 -19.57
N ARG A 17 -0.40 6.80 -19.11
CA ARG A 17 0.88 6.40 -18.52
C ARG A 17 0.71 6.15 -17.02
N THR A 18 1.15 4.99 -16.56
CA THR A 18 1.32 4.66 -15.15
C THR A 18 2.77 4.88 -14.74
N GLY A 19 2.97 5.59 -13.64
CA GLY A 19 4.27 5.71 -12.97
C GLY A 19 4.45 4.55 -12.00
N HIS A 20 5.49 3.74 -12.21
CA HIS A 20 5.87 2.69 -11.27
C HIS A 20 7.04 3.16 -10.44
N HIS A 21 6.86 3.21 -9.12
CA HIS A 21 7.94 3.57 -8.21
C HIS A 21 8.73 2.32 -7.82
N ARG A 22 10.02 2.50 -7.51
CA ARG A 22 10.83 1.42 -6.96
C ARG A 22 10.23 0.95 -5.63
N PRO A 23 10.25 -0.37 -5.36
CA PRO A 23 9.76 -0.88 -4.08
C PRO A 23 10.55 -0.26 -2.91
N GLU A 24 9.82 0.13 -1.88
CA GLU A 24 10.39 0.75 -0.67
C GLU A 24 10.27 -0.21 0.52
N ARG A 25 11.27 -0.21 1.40
CA ARG A 25 11.23 -0.97 2.66
C ARG A 25 10.83 -0.03 3.79
N LEU A 26 9.75 -0.37 4.48
CA LEU A 26 9.20 0.39 5.59
C LEU A 26 9.25 -0.40 6.88
N THR A 27 9.31 0.33 8.00
CA THR A 27 9.03 -0.26 9.31
C THR A 27 7.53 -0.58 9.41
N VAL A 28 7.18 -1.55 10.26
CA VAL A 28 5.77 -1.89 10.55
C VAL A 28 5.02 -0.69 11.11
N HIS A 29 5.67 0.08 11.98
CA HIS A 29 5.09 1.29 12.56
C HIS A 29 4.73 2.32 11.50
N THR A 30 5.65 2.61 10.58
CA THR A 30 5.42 3.54 9.46
C THR A 30 4.29 3.04 8.56
N ALA A 31 4.33 1.76 8.16
CA ALA A 31 3.28 1.18 7.32
C ALA A 31 1.89 1.25 7.98
N ARG A 32 1.81 0.93 9.28
CA ARG A 32 0.58 1.04 10.07
C ARG A 32 0.07 2.48 10.14
N GLY A 33 0.97 3.46 10.30
CA GLY A 33 0.65 4.87 10.27
C GLY A 33 0.03 5.30 8.94
N CYS A 34 0.65 4.93 7.81
CA CYS A 34 0.14 5.24 6.47
C CYS A 34 -1.22 4.59 6.19
N ILE A 35 -1.34 3.28 6.43
CA ILE A 35 -2.60 2.54 6.22
C ILE A 35 -3.71 3.10 7.12
N GLY A 36 -3.37 3.41 8.38
CA GLY A 36 -4.30 4.01 9.33
C GLY A 36 -4.77 5.41 8.91
N ALA A 37 -3.87 6.23 8.37
CA ALA A 37 -4.23 7.54 7.82
C ALA A 37 -5.14 7.40 6.60
N ALA A 38 -4.83 6.48 5.68
CA ALA A 38 -5.67 6.21 4.51
C ALA A 38 -7.09 5.76 4.89
N ARG A 39 -7.23 4.88 5.89
CA ARG A 39 -8.54 4.47 6.43
C ARG A 39 -9.36 5.62 7.02
N LYS A 40 -8.71 6.67 7.54
CA LYS A 40 -9.38 7.87 8.07
C LYS A 40 -9.75 8.86 6.97
N GLY A 41 -9.10 8.79 5.81
CA GLY A 41 -9.43 9.59 4.63
C GLY A 41 -10.64 9.03 3.88
N VAL A 42 -10.82 9.51 2.64
CA VAL A 42 -11.82 9.00 1.69
C VAL A 42 -11.27 7.87 0.80
N ASP A 43 -10.14 7.28 1.21
CA ASP A 43 -9.42 6.29 0.43
C ASP A 43 -10.00 4.90 0.63
N THR A 44 -9.96 4.08 -0.41
CA THR A 44 -10.41 2.69 -0.32
C THR A 44 -9.25 1.83 0.17
N VAL A 45 -9.43 1.13 1.30
CA VAL A 45 -8.43 0.24 1.88
C VAL A 45 -8.98 -1.18 1.97
N HIS A 46 -8.33 -2.11 1.28
CA HIS A 46 -8.60 -3.54 1.41
C HIS A 46 -7.39 -4.25 2.02
N VAL A 47 -7.64 -5.21 2.91
CA VAL A 47 -6.58 -6.04 3.50
C VAL A 47 -6.91 -7.50 3.21
N TYR A 48 -5.92 -8.22 2.70
CA TYR A 48 -6.02 -9.63 2.35
C TYR A 48 -4.98 -10.42 3.12
N GLU A 49 -5.38 -11.57 3.64
CA GLU A 49 -4.44 -12.56 4.20
C GLU A 49 -4.10 -13.56 3.10
N THR A 50 -2.81 -13.86 2.92
CA THR A 50 -2.35 -14.82 1.92
C THR A 50 -0.97 -15.37 2.33
N THR A 51 -0.37 -16.17 1.45
CA THR A 51 0.98 -16.74 1.61
C THR A 51 1.85 -16.37 0.41
N ASP A 52 3.14 -16.14 0.62
CA ASP A 52 4.09 -16.03 -0.49
C ASP A 52 4.36 -17.40 -1.15
N ARG A 53 5.18 -17.38 -2.21
CA ARG A 53 5.56 -18.59 -2.95
C ARG A 53 6.27 -19.63 -2.08
N ASP A 54 6.92 -19.20 -1.01
CA ASP A 54 7.69 -20.05 -0.10
C ASP A 54 6.82 -20.52 1.09
N GLY A 55 5.53 -20.17 1.10
CA GLY A 55 4.57 -20.57 2.14
C GLY A 55 4.56 -19.66 3.36
N ASN A 56 5.23 -18.51 3.34
CA ASN A 56 5.20 -17.58 4.49
C ASN A 56 3.90 -16.79 4.50
N SER A 57 3.22 -16.75 5.65
CA SER A 57 2.03 -15.93 5.87
C SER A 57 2.34 -14.44 5.72
N LEU A 58 1.48 -13.74 5.00
CA LEU A 58 1.57 -12.30 4.80
C LEU A 58 0.19 -11.65 4.65
N HIS A 59 0.15 -10.38 5.00
CA HIS A 59 -0.98 -9.49 4.79
C HIS A 59 -0.68 -8.52 3.65
N ILE A 60 -1.58 -8.43 2.67
CA ILE A 60 -1.52 -7.44 1.59
C ILE A 60 -2.52 -6.34 1.89
N ALA A 61 -2.05 -5.12 2.18
CA ALA A 61 -2.92 -3.95 2.24
C ALA A 61 -2.88 -3.21 0.89
N HIS A 62 -4.02 -3.14 0.23
CA HIS A 62 -4.23 -2.35 -0.98
C HIS A 62 -4.91 -1.04 -0.61
N VAL A 63 -4.23 0.07 -0.85
CA VAL A 63 -4.73 1.43 -0.60
C VAL A 63 -4.89 2.12 -1.96
N HIS A 64 -6.11 2.53 -2.26
CA HIS A 64 -6.43 3.30 -3.46
C HIS A 64 -6.90 4.69 -3.06
N GLN A 65 -6.11 5.70 -3.44
CA GLN A 65 -6.36 7.11 -3.13
C GLN A 65 -6.62 7.89 -4.41
N SER A 66 -7.81 8.47 -4.52
CA SER A 66 -8.18 9.38 -5.61
C SER A 66 -7.89 10.83 -5.21
N PHE A 67 -7.11 11.54 -6.02
CA PHE A 67 -6.84 12.96 -5.80
C PHE A 67 -7.86 13.80 -6.55
N SER A 68 -8.89 14.29 -5.86
CA SER A 68 -9.88 15.21 -6.43
C SER A 68 -9.41 16.66 -6.47
N TYR A 69 -8.34 17.00 -5.75
CA TYR A 69 -7.90 18.39 -5.52
C TYR A 69 -7.41 19.13 -6.79
N TRP A 70 -7.10 18.42 -7.87
CA TRP A 70 -6.50 18.98 -9.09
C TRP A 70 -7.32 18.75 -10.36
N ASN A 71 -8.65 18.54 -10.26
CA ASN A 71 -9.58 18.42 -11.41
C ASN A 71 -9.18 17.39 -12.49
N SER A 72 -8.28 16.48 -12.14
CA SER A 72 -7.81 15.43 -13.02
C SER A 72 -7.93 14.19 -12.15
N GLY A 73 -8.79 13.23 -12.50
CA GLY A 73 -9.03 11.96 -11.79
C GLY A 73 -7.79 11.07 -11.67
N ALA A 74 -6.72 11.62 -11.10
CA ALA A 74 -5.46 11.00 -10.81
C ALA A 74 -5.64 10.18 -9.55
N PHE A 75 -4.97 9.03 -9.52
CA PHE A 75 -5.00 8.17 -8.36
C PHE A 75 -3.60 7.65 -8.08
N ILE A 76 -3.39 7.33 -6.82
CA ILE A 76 -2.27 6.52 -6.38
C ILE A 76 -2.83 5.22 -5.84
N THR A 77 -2.16 4.14 -6.18
CA THR A 77 -2.39 2.82 -5.62
C THR A 77 -1.12 2.36 -4.92
N GLU A 78 -1.26 2.05 -3.65
CA GLU A 78 -0.20 1.55 -2.79
C GLU A 78 -0.53 0.13 -2.36
N ILE A 79 0.47 -0.75 -2.45
CA ILE A 79 0.37 -2.15 -2.06
C ILE A 79 1.44 -2.39 -1.01
N TYR A 80 1.00 -2.64 0.22
CA TYR A 80 1.86 -3.01 1.33
C TYR A 80 1.87 -4.53 1.46
N VAL A 81 3.04 -5.14 1.30
CA VAL A 81 3.27 -6.56 1.58
C VAL A 81 3.87 -6.64 2.98
N ILE A 82 3.06 -7.10 3.93
CA ILE A 82 3.36 -7.12 5.36
C ILE A 82 3.55 -8.58 5.80
N PRO A 83 4.76 -9.00 6.16
CA PRO A 83 4.96 -10.32 6.76
C PRO A 83 4.12 -10.47 8.03
N THR A 84 3.40 -11.58 8.20
CA THR A 84 2.50 -11.74 9.37
C THR A 84 3.27 -11.76 10.69
N ASP A 85 4.49 -12.29 10.70
CA ASP A 85 5.41 -12.24 11.84
C ASP A 85 5.79 -10.81 12.25
N ALA A 86 5.73 -9.87 11.29
CA ALA A 86 5.94 -8.45 11.56
C ALA A 86 4.72 -7.78 12.23
N LEU A 87 3.56 -8.44 12.31
CA LEU A 87 2.39 -7.94 13.03
C LEU A 87 2.33 -8.42 14.48
N THR A 88 2.99 -9.54 14.80
CA THR A 88 2.95 -10.18 16.12
C THR A 88 4.04 -9.68 17.09
N ASP A 89 5.02 -8.95 16.59
CA ASP A 89 6.18 -8.45 17.35
C ASP A 89 5.92 -7.02 17.89
N LEU A 90 4.68 -6.76 18.34
CA LEU A 90 4.18 -5.48 18.87
C LEU A 90 4.00 -5.52 20.39
#